data_AF-A0A1F4SHC5-F1
#
_entry.id   AF-A0A1F4SHC5-F1
#
_cell.length_a   1.000
_cell.length_b   1.000
_cell.length_c   1.000
_cell.angle_alpha   90.00
_cell.angle_beta   90.00
_cell.angle_gamma   90.00
#
_symmetry.space_group_name_H-M   'P 1'
#
loop_
_entity.id
_entity.type
_entity.pdbx_description
1 polymer ?
#
loop_
_entity_poly.entity_id
_entity_poly.type
_entity_poly.pdbx_seq_one_letter_code
_entity_poly.pdbx_strand_id
1 'polypeptide(L)'
;MIKQIQKDPILCAMAYLFFVPSIYIILTDERKNQFNAFHAAQSLMLWIILFIIFKMIRVINIFIIHFLPSTTIALIFWSTTVFFAFSTFFDKPFDIPVISKAAKWLA
;
A
#
# COMPACT_ATOMS: atom_id res chain seq x y z
N MET A 1 8.79 -27.79 -13.52
CA MET A 1 8.54 -26.71 -14.49
C MET A 1 8.49 -25.41 -13.69
N ILE A 2 9.50 -24.54 -13.80
CA ILE A 2 9.52 -23.27 -13.06
C ILE A 2 8.47 -22.37 -13.72
N LYS A 3 7.38 -22.05 -12.99
CA LYS A 3 6.35 -21.12 -13.47
C LYS A 3 7.04 -19.76 -13.69
N GLN A 4 7.07 -19.27 -14.92
CA GLN A 4 7.52 -17.90 -15.18
C GLN A 4 6.53 -16.95 -14.52
N ILE A 5 7.04 -16.12 -13.61
CA ILE A 5 6.21 -15.22 -12.80
C ILE A 5 6.06 -13.92 -13.59
N GLN A 6 4.89 -13.79 -14.19
CA GLN A 6 4.53 -12.63 -14.99
C GLN A 6 4.14 -11.46 -14.09
N LYS A 7 4.20 -10.24 -14.64
CA LYS A 7 3.68 -9.07 -13.93
C LYS A 7 2.18 -9.26 -13.71
N ASP A 8 1.69 -8.94 -12.53
CA ASP A 8 0.26 -9.00 -12.20
C ASP A 8 -0.23 -7.65 -11.66
N PRO A 9 -0.66 -6.74 -12.55
CA PRO A 9 -1.17 -5.42 -12.16
C PRO A 9 -2.41 -5.49 -11.27
N ILE A 10 -3.22 -6.54 -11.40
CA ILE A 10 -4.45 -6.70 -10.61
C ILE A 10 -4.07 -7.05 -9.18
N LEU A 11 -3.19 -8.04 -9.00
CA LEU A 11 -2.68 -8.43 -7.69
C LEU A 11 -1.98 -7.26 -6.99
N CYS A 12 -1.20 -6.47 -7.73
CA CYS A 12 -0.56 -5.27 -7.21
C CYS A 12 -1.56 -4.18 -6.82
N ALA A 13 -2.59 -3.92 -7.65
CA ALA A 13 -3.65 -2.98 -7.32
C ALA A 13 -4.42 -3.41 -6.06
N MET A 14 -4.69 -4.71 -5.92
CA MET A 14 -5.30 -5.28 -4.72
C MET A 14 -4.42 -5.09 -3.48
N ALA A 15 -3.10 -5.09 -3.61
CA ALA A 15 -2.18 -4.82 -2.50
C ALA A 15 -2.28 -3.37 -1.97
N TYR A 16 -2.62 -2.40 -2.83
CA TYR A 16 -2.93 -1.04 -2.36
C TYR A 16 -4.30 -0.98 -1.66
N LEU A 17 -5.30 -1.70 -2.17
CA LEU A 17 -6.65 -1.71 -1.59
C LEU A 17 -6.75 -2.50 -0.28
N PHE A 18 -5.91 -3.51 -0.11
CA PHE A 18 -5.96 -4.43 1.02
C PHE A 18 -4.55 -4.78 1.49
N PHE A 19 -4.39 -4.91 2.81
CA PHE A 19 -3.12 -5.28 3.41
C PHE A 19 -2.68 -6.71 3.05
N VAL A 20 -3.61 -7.67 3.01
CA VAL A 20 -3.29 -9.10 2.85
C VAL A 20 -2.56 -9.42 1.53
N PRO A 21 -3.00 -8.93 0.35
CA PRO A 21 -2.28 -9.17 -0.90
C PRO A 21 -0.83 -8.64 -0.90
N SER A 22 -0.54 -7.54 -0.20
CA SER A 22 0.84 -7.03 -0.08
C SER A 22 1.77 -8.04 0.62
N ILE A 23 1.29 -8.66 1.71
CA ILE A 23 2.02 -9.73 2.40
C ILE A 23 2.13 -10.98 1.52
N TYR A 24 1.04 -11.37 0.86
CA TYR A 24 1.05 -12.53 -0.03
C TYR A 24 2.13 -12.41 -1.10
N ILE A 25 2.24 -11.27 -1.78
CA ILE A 25 3.27 -11.07 -2.82
C ILE A 25 4.67 -11.19 -2.22
N ILE A 26 4.93 -10.57 -1.06
CA ILE A 26 6.24 -10.57 -0.39
C ILE A 26 6.66 -11.95 0.11
N LEU A 27 5.72 -12.74 0.64
CA LEU A 27 6.01 -14.05 1.24
C LEU A 27 5.99 -15.21 0.24
N THR A 28 5.51 -14.97 -0.98
CA THR A 28 5.44 -16.01 -2.01
C THR A 28 6.43 -15.74 -3.14
N ASP A 29 6.47 -16.68 -4.08
CA ASP A 29 7.30 -16.59 -5.27
C ASP A 29 6.94 -15.37 -6.15
N GLU A 30 5.75 -14.78 -6.00
CA GLU A 30 5.31 -13.59 -6.74
C GLU A 30 6.29 -12.41 -6.63
N ARG A 31 7.05 -12.28 -5.53
CA ARG A 31 8.12 -11.27 -5.38
C ARG A 31 9.30 -11.41 -6.35
N LYS A 32 9.46 -12.55 -7.04
CA LYS A 32 10.59 -12.70 -7.99
C LYS A 32 10.41 -11.79 -9.21
N ASN A 33 9.19 -11.35 -9.48
CA ASN A 33 8.92 -10.32 -10.48
C ASN A 33 9.14 -8.92 -9.88
N GLN A 34 10.03 -8.12 -10.48
CA GLN A 34 10.39 -6.80 -9.96
C GLN A 34 9.21 -5.84 -9.83
N PHE A 35 8.23 -5.90 -10.76
CA PHE A 35 7.03 -5.07 -10.69
C PHE A 35 6.18 -5.44 -9.48
N ASN A 36 5.94 -6.75 -9.30
CA ASN A 36 5.16 -7.26 -8.17
C ASN A 36 5.85 -6.92 -6.83
N ALA A 37 7.16 -7.14 -6.74
CA ALA A 37 7.95 -6.85 -5.55
C ALA A 37 7.90 -5.36 -5.16
N PHE A 38 8.11 -4.47 -6.14
CA PHE A 38 8.10 -3.02 -5.91
C PHE A 38 6.73 -2.54 -5.40
N HIS A 39 5.65 -2.91 -6.08
CA HIS A 39 4.30 -2.49 -5.69
C HIS A 39 3.83 -3.12 -4.38
N ALA A 40 4.24 -4.36 -4.09
CA ALA A 40 3.97 -5.01 -2.81
C ALA A 40 4.70 -4.33 -1.65
N ALA A 41 5.99 -4.02 -1.81
CA ALA A 41 6.76 -3.29 -0.80
C ALA A 41 6.20 -1.88 -0.58
N GLN A 42 5.87 -1.16 -1.66
CA GLN A 42 5.32 0.19 -1.58
C GLN A 42 3.94 0.20 -0.91
N SER A 43 3.06 -0.74 -1.26
CA SER A 43 1.74 -0.86 -0.64
C SER A 43 1.80 -1.30 0.82
N LEU A 44 2.70 -2.24 1.18
CA LEU A 44 2.91 -2.64 2.57
C LEU A 44 3.35 -1.44 3.43
N MET A 45 4.32 -0.65 2.95
CA MET A 45 4.76 0.56 3.63
C MET A 45 3.63 1.59 3.77
N LEU A 46 2.83 1.79 2.72
CA LEU A 46 1.66 2.66 2.78
C LEU A 46 0.71 2.22 3.90
N TRP A 47 0.38 0.94 3.97
CA TRP A 47 -0.49 0.41 5.03
C TRP A 47 0.08 0.62 6.42
N ILE A 48 1.38 0.38 6.62
CA ILE A 48 2.05 0.63 7.91
C ILE A 48 1.91 2.10 8.30
N ILE A 49 2.17 3.02 7.38
CA ILE A 49 2.04 4.47 7.62
C ILE A 49 0.58 4.83 7.96
N LEU A 50 -0.39 4.33 7.19
CA LEU A 50 -1.81 4.57 7.44
C LEU A 50 -2.26 4.05 8.83
N PHE A 51 -1.79 2.88 9.24
CA PHE A 51 -2.07 2.33 10.58
C PHE A 51 -1.47 3.20 11.69
N ILE A 52 -0.23 3.67 11.52
CA ILE A 52 0.43 4.56 12.48
C ILE A 52 -0.37 5.86 12.62
N ILE A 53 -0.71 6.50 11.51
CA ILE A 53 -1.45 7.78 11.54
C ILE A 53 -2.84 7.58 12.15
N PHE A 54 -3.55 6.50 11.79
CA PHE A 54 -4.86 6.18 12.37
C PHE A 54 -4.79 6.00 13.90
N LYS A 55 -3.78 5.27 14.40
CA LYS A 55 -3.58 5.09 15.85
C LYS A 55 -3.26 6.40 16.54
N MET A 56 -2.38 7.23 15.97
CA MET A 56 -2.04 8.55 16.50
C MET A 56 -3.28 9.45 16.63
N ILE A 57 -4.11 9.50 15.59
CA ILE A 57 -5.36 10.28 15.61
C ILE A 57 -6.31 9.76 16.70
N ARG A 58 -6.46 8.43 16.84
CA ARG A 58 -7.32 7.85 17.88
C ARG A 58 -6.83 8.20 19.28
N VAL A 59 -5.52 8.16 19.52
CA VAL A 59 -4.91 8.59 20.78
C VAL A 59 -5.19 10.08 21.04
N ILE A 60 -4.94 10.95 20.07
CA ILE A 60 -5.18 12.40 20.21
C ILE A 60 -6.67 12.70 20.49
N ASN A 61 -7.59 12.03 19.78
CA ASN A 61 -9.03 12.19 19.99
C ASN A 61 -9.50 11.76 21.39
N ILE A 62 -8.83 10.78 22.01
CA ILE A 62 -9.09 10.37 23.40
C ILE A 62 -8.64 11.44 24.39
N PHE A 63 -7.48 12.07 24.14
CA PHE A 63 -6.82 12.94 25.13
C PHE A 63 -7.18 14.42 25.03
N ILE A 64 -7.41 14.96 23.82
CA ILE A 64 -7.30 16.41 23.61
C ILE A 64 -8.59 17.02 23.05
N ILE A 65 -9.16 16.55 21.92
CA ILE A 65 -10.38 17.16 21.34
C ILE A 65 -11.11 16.16 20.44
N HIS A 66 -12.43 15.96 20.60
CA HIS A 66 -13.30 15.20 19.68
C HIS A 66 -13.53 15.91 18.31
N PHE A 67 -12.54 16.64 17.80
CA PHE A 67 -12.76 17.58 16.68
C PHE A 67 -12.71 16.93 15.30
N LEU A 68 -12.03 15.80 15.16
CA LEU A 68 -11.77 15.19 13.86
C LEU A 68 -12.67 13.96 13.67
N PRO A 69 -13.69 14.02 12.77
CA PRO A 69 -14.51 12.87 12.46
C PRO A 69 -13.63 11.77 11.87
N SER A 70 -13.50 10.66 12.60
CA SER A 70 -12.70 9.52 12.15
C SER A 70 -13.12 8.97 10.78
N THR A 71 -14.37 9.22 10.38
CA THR A 71 -14.94 8.87 9.07
C THR A 71 -14.32 9.66 7.93
N THR A 72 -14.12 10.98 8.07
CA THR A 72 -13.52 11.83 7.02
C THR A 72 -12.08 11.43 6.74
N ILE A 73 -11.33 11.11 7.80
CA ILE A 73 -9.93 10.68 7.69
C ILE A 73 -9.85 9.30 7.02
N ALA A 74 -10.71 8.37 7.42
CA ALA A 74 -10.81 7.06 6.80
C ALA A 74 -11.14 7.18 5.30
N LEU A 75 -12.04 8.09 4.92
CA LEU A 75 -12.37 8.37 3.52
C LEU A 75 -11.17 8.93 2.74
N ILE A 76 -10.40 9.86 3.31
CA ILE A 76 -9.19 10.42 2.67
C ILE A 76 -8.15 9.31 2.46
N PHE A 77 -7.92 8.48 3.49
CA PHE A 77 -6.98 7.36 3.42
C PHE A 77 -7.41 6.35 2.38
N TRP A 78 -8.68 5.96 2.39
CA TRP A 78 -9.21 5.02 1.42
C TRP A 78 -9.15 5.57 -0.01
N SER A 79 -9.51 6.84 -0.22
CA SER A 79 -9.41 7.49 -1.53
C SER A 79 -7.96 7.50 -2.05
N THR A 80 -6.98 7.68 -1.16
CA THR A 80 -5.55 7.63 -1.50
C THR A 80 -5.15 6.21 -1.95
N THR A 81 -5.59 5.17 -1.22
CA THR A 81 -5.32 3.78 -1.61
C THR A 81 -5.98 3.41 -2.94
N VAL A 82 -7.20 3.89 -3.19
CA VAL A 82 -7.92 3.69 -4.46
C VAL A 82 -7.21 4.38 -5.61
N PHE A 83 -6.73 5.61 -5.43
CA PHE A 83 -5.97 6.33 -6.44
C PHE A 83 -4.69 5.59 -6.85
N PHE A 84 -3.94 5.05 -5.88
CA PHE A 84 -2.75 4.25 -6.17
C PHE A 84 -3.09 2.92 -6.81
N ALA A 85 -4.11 2.21 -6.32
CA ALA A 85 -4.59 0.97 -6.93
C ALA A 85 -4.98 1.17 -8.40
N PHE A 86 -5.73 2.23 -8.71
CA PHE A 86 -6.13 2.60 -10.06
C PHE A 86 -4.91 2.91 -10.94
N SER A 87 -3.93 3.66 -10.41
CA SER A 87 -2.70 3.99 -11.14
C SER A 87 -1.88 2.74 -11.46
N THR A 88 -1.74 1.81 -10.51
CA THR A 88 -1.06 0.52 -10.70
C THR A 88 -1.79 -0.37 -11.69
N PHE A 89 -3.12 -0.40 -11.67
CA PHE A 89 -3.92 -1.21 -12.60
C PHE A 89 -3.69 -0.80 -14.06
N PHE A 90 -3.54 0.50 -14.33
CA PHE A 90 -3.21 1.04 -15.66
C PHE A 90 -1.71 1.13 -15.95
N ASP A 91 -0.86 0.49 -15.14
CA ASP A 91 0.58 0.42 -15.33
C ASP A 91 1.25 1.81 -15.42
N LYS A 92 0.65 2.82 -14.76
CA LYS A 92 1.20 4.18 -14.72
C LYS A 92 2.32 4.21 -13.69
N PRO A 93 3.56 4.57 -14.07
CA PRO A 93 4.64 4.69 -13.11
C PRO A 93 4.36 5.87 -12.18
N PHE A 94 4.33 5.61 -10.88
CA PHE A 94 4.29 6.66 -9.86
C PHE A 94 5.37 6.41 -8.80
N ASP A 95 6.17 7.44 -8.55
CA ASP A 95 7.17 7.43 -7.49
C ASP A 95 6.67 8.28 -6.33
N ILE A 96 6.38 7.64 -5.20
CA ILE A 96 6.16 8.33 -3.93
C ILE A 96 7.57 8.58 -3.35
N PRO A 97 8.07 9.83 -3.25
CA PRO A 97 9.50 10.12 -3.12
C PRO A 97 10.22 9.42 -1.95
N VAL A 98 9.52 9.16 -0.85
CA VAL A 98 10.06 8.47 0.33
C VAL A 98 9.71 6.97 0.32
N ILE A 99 8.44 6.64 0.04
CA ILE A 99 7.95 5.26 0.09
C ILE A 99 8.57 4.42 -1.03
N SER A 100 8.67 4.97 -2.24
CA SER A 100 9.25 4.26 -3.37
C SER A 100 10.74 4.00 -3.25
N LYS A 101 11.51 4.91 -2.64
CA LYS A 101 12.95 4.70 -2.41
C LYS A 101 13.18 3.54 -1.45
N ALA A 102 12.41 3.50 -0.37
CA ALA A 102 12.47 2.40 0.59
C ALA A 102 11.91 1.08 -0.03
N ALA A 103 10.85 1.16 -0.83
CA ALA A 103 10.32 0.00 -1.55
C ALA A 103 11.34 -0.60 -2.51
N LYS A 104 12.09 0.23 -3.26
CA LYS A 104 13.19 -0.23 -4.14
C LYS A 104 14.31 -0.93 -3.38
N TRP A 105 14.50 -0.64 -2.09
CA TRP A 105 15.49 -1.33 -1.25
C TRP A 105 14.95 -2.66 -0.68
N LEU A 106 13.64 -2.77 -0.51
CA LEU A 106 12.95 -3.94 0.06
C LEU A 106 12.50 -4.97 -1.00
N ALA A 107 12.37 -4.55 -2.26
CA ALA A 107 12.00 -5.35 -3.42
C ALA A 107 13.20 -6.11 -4.01
#